data_AF-A0A846SAP8-F1
#
_entry.id   AF-A0A846SAP8-F1
#
_cell.length_a   1.000
_cell.length_b   1.000
_cell.length_c   1.000
_cell.angle_alpha   90.00
_cell.angle_beta   90.00
_cell.angle_gamma   90.00
#
_symmetry.space_group_name_H-M   'P 1'
#
loop_
_entity.id
_entity.type
_entity.pdbx_description
1 polymer ?
#
loop_
_entity_poly.entity_id
_entity_poly.type
_entity_poly.pdbx_seq_one_letter_code
_entity_poly.pdbx_strand_id
1 'polypeptide(L)'
;MTILNDLRTTTRRSSDLSKHSADVFAEAEDHTVQITRRDGEPLVLMSQREADARAALLQFAADLITVTLDEEGTLASRMADRFPWMLALSDTDQATCARDLVDAARASFATGQPHRAIAELTSWRETATAIAAGLSARPAEWLDHDELIERP
;
A
#
# COMPACT_ATOMS: atom_id res chain seq x y z
N MET A 1 -16.82 11.41 17.60
CA MET A 1 -17.24 11.47 16.18
C MET A 1 -16.49 10.36 15.48
N THR A 2 -17.14 9.22 15.23
CA THR A 2 -16.46 7.99 14.79
C THR A 2 -16.55 7.87 13.28
N ILE A 3 -15.51 8.30 12.56
CA ILE A 3 -15.33 7.90 11.17
C ILE A 3 -14.54 6.59 11.20
N LEU A 4 -15.20 5.50 11.59
CA LEU A 4 -14.77 4.14 11.24
C LEU A 4 -15.51 3.80 9.96
N ASN A 5 -15.05 4.33 8.82
CA ASN A 5 -15.49 3.84 7.53
C ASN A 5 -14.67 2.58 7.19
N ASP A 6 -14.81 1.57 8.04
CA ASP A 6 -14.15 0.28 7.92
C ASP A 6 -15.26 -0.77 7.80
N LEU A 7 -15.62 -1.08 6.55
CA LEU A 7 -16.76 -1.94 6.18
C LEU A 7 -16.63 -3.38 6.71
N ARG A 8 -15.54 -3.71 7.41
CA ARG A 8 -15.28 -5.02 8.02
C ARG A 8 -14.85 -4.93 9.49
N THR A 9 -15.25 -3.91 10.23
CA THR A 9 -15.01 -3.91 11.69
C THR A 9 -16.05 -4.74 12.42
N THR A 10 -15.62 -5.73 13.18
CA THR A 10 -16.47 -6.43 14.15
C THR A 10 -16.22 -5.92 15.57
N THR A 11 -17.11 -6.26 16.51
CA THR A 11 -16.97 -5.85 17.90
C THR A 11 -16.99 -7.05 18.83
N ARG A 12 -16.04 -7.09 19.77
CA ARG A 12 -15.94 -8.10 20.84
C ARG A 12 -15.85 -7.40 22.20
N ARG A 13 -16.24 -8.08 23.29
CA ARG A 13 -15.98 -7.57 24.64
C ARG A 13 -14.58 -7.95 25.08
N SER A 14 -13.99 -7.16 25.97
CA SER A 14 -12.73 -7.50 26.64
C SER A 14 -12.77 -8.87 27.34
N SER A 15 -13.93 -9.28 27.87
CA SER A 15 -14.13 -10.64 28.42
C SER A 15 -14.02 -11.75 27.37
N ASP A 16 -14.43 -11.48 26.14
CA ASP A 16 -14.39 -12.46 25.05
C ASP A 16 -12.94 -12.62 24.57
N LEU A 17 -12.21 -11.50 24.41
CA LEU A 17 -10.77 -11.54 24.14
C LEU A 17 -9.99 -12.32 25.21
N SER A 18 -10.39 -12.22 26.48
CA SER A 18 -9.73 -12.96 27.56
C SER A 18 -10.05 -14.46 27.58
N LYS A 19 -11.27 -14.85 27.20
CA LYS A 19 -11.76 -16.24 27.32
C LYS A 19 -11.60 -17.05 26.02
N HIS A 20 -11.65 -16.38 24.87
CA HIS A 20 -11.64 -16.93 23.52
C HIS A 20 -10.57 -16.23 22.67
N SER A 21 -9.38 -16.02 23.23
CA SER A 21 -8.32 -15.22 22.60
C SER A 21 -7.92 -15.73 21.22
N ALA A 22 -7.82 -17.05 21.02
CA ALA A 22 -7.46 -17.65 19.75
C ALA A 22 -8.43 -17.26 18.62
N ASP A 23 -9.74 -17.33 18.87
CA ASP A 23 -10.76 -16.97 17.89
C ASP A 23 -10.71 -15.48 17.56
N VAL A 24 -10.51 -14.63 18.58
CA VAL A 24 -10.42 -13.17 18.40
C VAL A 24 -9.14 -12.77 17.66
N PHE A 25 -8.02 -13.48 17.87
CA PHE A 25 -6.79 -13.25 17.12
C PHE A 25 -6.92 -13.68 15.66
N ALA A 26 -7.49 -14.85 15.40
CA ALA A 26 -7.75 -15.30 14.02
C ALA A 26 -8.66 -14.31 13.27
N GLU A 27 -9.70 -13.81 13.93
CA GLU A 27 -10.56 -12.76 13.37
C GLU A 27 -9.79 -11.45 13.08
N ALA A 28 -8.87 -11.07 13.97
CA ALA A 28 -8.05 -9.86 13.81
C ALA A 28 -6.96 -9.95 12.72
N GLU A 29 -6.59 -11.16 12.29
CA GLU A 29 -5.73 -11.38 11.13
C GLU A 29 -6.47 -11.06 9.81
N ASP A 30 -7.78 -11.32 9.76
CA ASP A 30 -8.63 -11.09 8.58
C ASP A 30 -9.13 -9.64 8.50
N HIS A 31 -9.58 -9.07 9.61
CA HIS A 31 -10.13 -7.71 9.65
C HIS A 31 -10.05 -7.07 11.04
N THR A 32 -10.26 -5.76 11.09
CA THR A 32 -10.23 -5.00 12.34
C THR A 32 -11.28 -5.51 13.35
N VAL A 33 -10.89 -5.66 14.61
CA VAL A 33 -11.79 -6.01 15.73
C VAL A 33 -11.76 -4.92 16.79
N GLN A 34 -12.92 -4.32 17.06
CA GLN A 34 -13.08 -3.36 18.16
C GLN A 34 -13.33 -4.10 19.48
N ILE A 35 -12.46 -3.89 20.46
CA ILE A 35 -12.54 -4.48 21.80
C ILE A 35 -13.18 -3.46 22.76
N THR A 36 -14.42 -3.73 23.15
CA THR A 36 -15.16 -2.90 24.12
C THR A 36 -14.74 -3.20 25.56
N ARG A 37 -14.61 -2.14 26.36
CA ARG A 37 -14.18 -2.20 27.76
C ARG A 37 -15.28 -1.58 28.64
N ARG A 38 -15.40 -2.09 29.88
CA ARG A 38 -16.41 -1.60 30.83
C ARG A 38 -16.06 -0.19 31.34
N ASP A 39 -14.77 0.05 31.58
CA ASP A 39 -14.27 1.26 32.27
C ASP A 39 -13.24 2.01 31.43
N GLY A 40 -13.44 2.11 30.12
CA GLY A 40 -12.52 2.85 29.25
C GLY A 40 -12.94 2.87 27.80
N GLU A 41 -12.15 3.56 26.99
CA GLU A 41 -12.39 3.63 25.55
C GLU A 41 -12.24 2.25 24.88
N PRO A 42 -13.04 1.96 23.86
CA PRO A 42 -12.82 0.80 23.02
C PRO A 42 -11.42 0.85 22.41
N LEU A 43 -10.76 -0.30 22.42
CA LEU A 43 -9.47 -0.48 21.74
C LEU A 43 -9.70 -1.16 20.39
N VAL A 44 -8.73 -1.06 19.50
CA VAL A 44 -8.78 -1.73 18.21
C VAL A 44 -7.66 -2.76 18.14
N LEU A 45 -8.02 -3.99 17.80
CA LEU A 45 -7.10 -5.07 17.50
C LEU A 45 -7.11 -5.30 15.98
N MET A 46 -5.93 -5.34 15.39
CA MET A 46 -5.72 -5.59 13.96
C MET A 46 -4.35 -6.23 13.77
N SER A 47 -4.14 -6.89 12.63
CA SER A 47 -2.79 -7.34 12.25
C SER A 47 -1.79 -6.17 12.21
N GLN A 48 -0.52 -6.44 12.52
CA GLN A 48 0.53 -5.44 12.41
C GLN A 48 0.62 -4.87 10.98
N ARG A 49 0.48 -5.73 9.97
CA ARG A 49 0.46 -5.33 8.54
C ARG A 49 -0.60 -4.27 8.25
N GLU A 50 -1.80 -4.39 8.82
CA GLU A 50 -2.87 -3.40 8.64
C GLU A 50 -2.54 -2.07 9.34
N ALA A 51 -1.99 -2.12 10.55
CA ALA A 51 -1.54 -0.92 11.27
C ALA A 51 -0.43 -0.19 10.50
N ASP A 52 0.58 -0.92 10.02
CA ASP A 52 1.68 -0.38 9.23
C ASP A 52 1.18 0.22 7.90
N ALA A 53 0.22 -0.43 7.23
CA ALA A 53 -0.38 0.09 6.00
C ALA A 53 -1.14 1.41 6.24
N ARG A 54 -1.87 1.54 7.36
CA ARG A 54 -2.55 2.79 7.73
C ARG A 54 -1.57 3.92 8.01
N ALA A 55 -0.50 3.63 8.76
CA ALA A 55 0.56 4.59 9.03
C ALA A 55 1.26 5.05 7.74
N ALA A 56 1.59 4.09 6.86
CA ALA A 56 2.18 4.38 5.56
C ALA A 56 1.25 5.22 4.68
N LEU A 57 -0.07 4.95 4.67
CA LEU A 57 -1.03 5.75 3.90
C LEU A 57 -1.08 7.20 4.40
N LEU A 58 -1.03 7.42 5.72
CA LEU A 58 -0.98 8.77 6.29
C LEU A 58 0.29 9.51 5.91
N GLN A 59 1.45 8.83 5.96
CA GLN A 59 2.70 9.42 5.51
C GLN A 59 2.65 9.77 4.02
N PHE A 60 2.10 8.86 3.21
CA PHE A 60 1.94 9.08 1.79
C PHE A 60 1.00 10.27 1.50
N ALA A 61 -0.09 10.42 2.27
CA ALA A 61 -0.97 11.58 2.19
C ALA A 61 -0.22 12.89 2.47
N ALA A 62 0.61 12.91 3.52
CA ALA A 62 1.42 14.08 3.86
C ALA A 62 2.38 14.44 2.71
N ASP A 63 3.00 13.45 2.10
CA ASP A 63 3.91 13.64 0.97
C ASP A 63 3.19 14.20 -0.26
N LEU A 64 1.98 13.70 -0.56
CA LEU A 64 1.14 14.23 -1.62
C LEU A 64 0.74 15.69 -1.35
N ILE A 65 0.41 16.05 -0.11
CA ILE A 65 0.12 17.43 0.25
C ILE A 65 1.34 18.32 -0.03
N THR A 66 2.54 17.90 0.38
CA THR A 66 3.78 18.63 0.07
C THR A 66 3.97 18.83 -1.44
N VAL A 67 3.77 17.78 -2.25
CA VAL A 67 3.84 17.85 -3.72
C VAL A 67 2.82 18.83 -4.32
N THR A 68 1.64 18.96 -3.71
CA THR A 68 0.61 19.90 -4.20
C THR A 68 0.82 21.36 -3.79
N LEU A 69 1.63 21.61 -2.75
CA LEU A 69 1.95 22.96 -2.29
C LEU A 69 3.06 23.62 -3.11
N ASP A 70 3.84 22.82 -3.83
CA ASP A 70 4.82 23.31 -4.78
C ASP A 70 4.14 23.56 -6.14
N GLU A 71 4.35 24.77 -6.67
CA GLU A 71 3.74 25.26 -7.91
C GLU A 71 4.67 25.14 -9.12
N GLU A 72 5.93 24.77 -8.92
CA GLU A 72 6.93 24.70 -9.99
C GLU A 72 6.85 23.35 -10.75
N GLY A 73 7.05 23.41 -12.06
CA GLY A 73 7.12 22.21 -12.91
C GLY A 73 5.82 21.43 -13.08
N THR A 74 5.95 20.20 -13.58
CA THR A 74 4.83 19.26 -13.76
C THR A 74 4.60 18.45 -12.48
N LEU A 75 3.42 17.84 -12.33
CA LEU A 75 3.16 16.91 -11.22
C LEU A 75 4.22 15.79 -11.16
N ALA A 76 4.63 15.27 -12.31
CA ALA A 76 5.65 14.22 -12.40
C ALA A 76 7.01 14.68 -11.87
N SER A 77 7.42 15.91 -12.22
CA SER A 77 8.66 16.52 -11.70
C SER A 77 8.61 16.64 -10.18
N ARG A 78 7.55 17.24 -9.63
CA ARG A 78 7.43 17.42 -8.17
C ARG A 78 7.34 16.10 -7.41
N MET A 79 6.66 15.12 -8.00
CA MET A 79 6.63 13.75 -7.47
C MET A 79 8.04 13.14 -7.47
N ALA A 80 8.82 13.31 -8.53
CA ALA A 80 10.19 12.79 -8.60
C ALA A 80 11.13 13.48 -7.60
N ASP A 81 10.93 14.77 -7.32
CA ASP A 81 11.67 15.48 -6.26
C ASP A 81 11.35 14.90 -4.87
N ARG A 82 10.08 14.60 -4.58
CA ARG A 82 9.67 13.99 -3.31
C ARG A 82 10.03 12.51 -3.21
N PHE A 83 10.00 11.80 -4.34
CA PHE A 83 10.24 10.37 -4.49
C PHE A 83 11.40 10.11 -5.48
N PRO A 84 12.67 10.30 -5.06
CA PRO A 84 13.82 10.27 -5.98
C PRO A 84 14.01 8.96 -6.75
N TRP A 85 13.40 7.85 -6.30
CA TRP A 85 13.41 6.59 -7.05
C TRP A 85 12.69 6.71 -8.39
N MET A 86 11.75 7.65 -8.56
CA MET A 86 11.08 7.90 -9.84
C MET A 86 12.05 8.38 -10.93
N LEU A 87 13.21 8.94 -10.57
CA LEU A 87 14.22 9.38 -11.54
C LEU A 87 14.85 8.22 -12.33
N ALA A 88 14.66 6.97 -11.88
CA ALA A 88 15.05 5.79 -12.66
C ALA A 88 14.05 5.46 -13.79
N LEU A 89 12.84 6.01 -13.74
CA LEU A 89 11.79 5.81 -14.74
C LEU A 89 11.99 6.77 -15.93
N SER A 90 11.47 6.38 -17.11
CA SER A 90 11.39 7.29 -18.26
C SER A 90 10.43 8.45 -17.97
N ASP A 91 10.54 9.59 -18.66
CA ASP A 91 9.63 10.74 -18.45
C ASP A 91 8.14 10.37 -18.64
N THR A 92 7.86 9.43 -19.54
CA THR A 92 6.50 8.93 -19.78
C THR A 92 6.01 8.07 -18.61
N ASP A 93 6.89 7.22 -18.09
CA ASP A 93 6.57 6.37 -16.93
C ASP A 93 6.49 7.19 -15.64
N GLN A 94 7.30 8.24 -15.47
CA GLN A 94 7.17 9.18 -14.36
C GLN A 94 5.80 9.86 -14.35
N ALA A 95 5.32 10.31 -15.52
CA ALA A 95 4.00 10.91 -15.65
C ALA A 95 2.86 9.91 -15.39
N THR A 96 3.03 8.65 -15.79
CA THR A 96 2.05 7.58 -15.55
C THR A 96 2.01 7.20 -14.07
N CYS A 97 3.18 6.89 -13.49
CA CYS A 97 3.37 6.65 -12.07
C CYS A 97 2.74 7.76 -11.21
N ALA A 98 3.01 9.04 -11.51
CA ALA A 98 2.44 10.15 -10.75
C ALA A 98 0.90 10.16 -10.73
N ARG A 99 0.26 9.80 -11.85
CA ARG A 99 -1.21 9.71 -11.94
C ARG A 99 -1.73 8.50 -11.18
N ASP A 100 -1.15 7.33 -11.41
CA ASP A 100 -1.56 6.07 -10.79
C ASP A 100 -1.47 6.17 -9.26
N LEU A 101 -0.39 6.78 -8.75
CA LEU A 101 -0.21 7.06 -7.32
C LEU A 101 -1.31 7.96 -6.74
N VAL A 102 -1.70 9.02 -7.45
CA VAL A 102 -2.79 9.92 -7.01
C VAL A 102 -4.15 9.22 -7.05
N ASP A 103 -4.41 8.45 -8.10
CA ASP A 103 -5.68 7.73 -8.27
C ASP A 103 -5.83 6.61 -7.24
N ALA A 104 -4.75 5.87 -6.98
CA ALA A 104 -4.70 4.85 -5.93
C ALA A 104 -4.87 5.47 -4.55
N ALA A 105 -4.21 6.61 -4.27
CA ALA A 105 -4.40 7.36 -3.02
C ALA A 105 -5.87 7.77 -2.84
N ARG A 106 -6.47 8.41 -3.85
CA ARG A 106 -7.87 8.83 -3.83
C ARG A 106 -8.81 7.66 -3.57
N ALA A 107 -8.61 6.53 -4.24
CA ALA A 107 -9.40 5.33 -4.03
C ALA A 107 -9.23 4.77 -2.61
N SER A 108 -7.99 4.72 -2.10
CA SER A 108 -7.69 4.29 -0.73
C SER A 108 -8.36 5.17 0.32
N PHE A 109 -8.28 6.50 0.18
CA PHE A 109 -8.93 7.43 1.12
C PHE A 109 -10.46 7.34 1.08
N ALA A 110 -11.04 7.24 -0.12
CA ALA A 110 -12.49 7.15 -0.28
C ALA A 110 -13.06 5.84 0.27
N THR A 111 -12.29 4.75 0.22
CA THR A 111 -12.76 3.41 0.61
C THR A 111 -12.26 2.93 1.96
N GLY A 112 -11.35 3.66 2.60
CA GLY A 112 -10.68 3.24 3.84
C GLY A 112 -9.76 2.03 3.66
N GLN A 113 -9.32 1.74 2.43
CA GLN A 113 -8.47 0.57 2.11
C GLN A 113 -7.02 1.01 1.85
N PRO A 114 -6.16 1.09 2.89
CA PRO A 114 -4.81 1.62 2.75
C PRO A 114 -3.91 0.78 1.84
N HIS A 115 -4.11 -0.54 1.83
CA HIS A 115 -3.27 -1.46 1.08
C HIS A 115 -3.24 -1.18 -0.43
N ARG A 116 -4.28 -0.59 -1.03
CA ARG A 116 -4.29 -0.31 -2.48
C ARG A 116 -3.23 0.72 -2.87
N ALA A 117 -3.23 1.88 -2.25
CA ALA A 117 -2.22 2.92 -2.50
C ALA A 117 -0.80 2.44 -2.16
N ILE A 118 -0.64 1.68 -1.08
CA ILE A 118 0.66 1.17 -0.67
C ILE A 118 1.19 0.10 -1.63
N ALA A 119 0.32 -0.77 -2.15
CA ALA A 119 0.68 -1.75 -3.16
C ALA A 119 1.12 -1.06 -4.47
N GLU A 120 0.37 -0.05 -4.92
CA GLU A 120 0.71 0.73 -6.13
C GLU A 120 2.07 1.43 -5.97
N LEU A 121 2.28 2.10 -4.83
CA LEU A 121 3.55 2.75 -4.49
C LEU A 121 4.72 1.77 -4.49
N THR A 122 4.51 0.59 -3.91
CA THR A 122 5.54 -0.45 -3.84
C THR A 122 5.85 -1.01 -5.23
N SER A 123 4.83 -1.30 -6.03
CA SER A 123 4.95 -1.80 -7.40
C SER A 123 5.78 -0.87 -8.29
N TRP A 124 5.47 0.43 -8.28
CA TRP A 124 6.24 1.43 -9.03
C TRP A 124 7.69 1.56 -8.54
N ARG A 125 7.88 1.54 -7.22
CA ARG A 125 9.22 1.60 -6.64
C ARG A 125 10.06 0.38 -7.00
N GLU A 126 9.47 -0.81 -7.00
CA GLU A 126 10.12 -2.05 -7.42
C GLU A 126 10.49 -2.01 -8.91
N THR A 127 9.59 -1.50 -9.76
CA THR A 127 9.85 -1.29 -11.18
C THR A 127 11.03 -0.34 -11.41
N ALA A 128 11.03 0.81 -10.72
CA ALA A 128 12.13 1.76 -10.77
C ALA A 128 13.47 1.16 -10.28
N THR A 129 13.41 0.36 -9.21
CA THR A 129 14.58 -0.33 -8.66
C THR A 129 15.13 -1.36 -9.65
N ALA A 130 14.26 -2.11 -10.33
CA ALA A 130 14.65 -3.06 -11.36
C ALA A 130 15.33 -2.35 -12.55
N ILE A 131 14.74 -1.24 -13.03
CA ILE A 131 15.31 -0.43 -14.11
C ILE A 131 16.69 0.13 -13.71
N ALA A 132 16.82 0.67 -12.49
CA ALA A 132 18.09 1.16 -11.96
C ALA A 132 19.15 0.06 -11.85
N ALA A 133 18.74 -1.19 -11.61
CA ALA A 133 19.63 -2.36 -11.62
C ALA A 133 19.98 -2.84 -13.05
N GLY A 134 19.51 -2.16 -14.10
CA GLY A 134 19.74 -2.50 -15.49
C GLY A 134 18.81 -3.57 -16.05
N LEU A 135 17.78 -3.97 -15.30
CA LEU A 135 16.74 -4.87 -15.80
C LEU A 135 15.83 -4.06 -16.72
N SER A 136 15.87 -4.38 -18.01
CA SER A 136 14.95 -3.82 -18.99
C SER A 136 13.92 -4.88 -19.37
N ALA A 137 12.70 -4.44 -19.69
CA ALA A 137 11.70 -5.28 -20.33
C ALA A 137 12.15 -5.59 -21.77
N ARG A 138 13.18 -6.41 -21.92
CA ARG A 138 13.48 -7.02 -23.21
C ARG A 138 12.39 -8.04 -23.49
N PRO A 139 11.86 -8.09 -24.72
CA PRO A 139 10.98 -9.17 -25.12
C PRO A 139 11.64 -10.50 -24.73
N ALA A 140 10.88 -11.39 -24.09
CA ALA A 140 11.37 -12.74 -23.86
C ALA A 140 11.71 -13.34 -25.22
N GLU A 141 12.99 -13.64 -25.42
CA GLU A 141 13.44 -14.40 -26.57
C GLU A 141 12.99 -15.83 -26.33
N TRP A 142 11.84 -16.18 -26.91
CA TRP A 142 11.39 -17.56 -26.93
C TRP A 142 12.33 -18.34 -27.84
N LEU A 143 12.87 -19.45 -27.35
CA LEU A 143 13.62 -20.38 -28.18
C LEU A 143 12.66 -20.93 -29.24
N ASP A 144 12.93 -20.64 -30.51
CA ASP A 144 12.11 -21.11 -31.63
C ASP A 144 12.20 -22.63 -31.84
N HIS A 145 13.08 -23.32 -31.11
CA HIS A 145 13.46 -24.72 -31.34
C HIS A 145 13.42 -25.48 -30.00
N ASP A 146 12.81 -26.67 -30.01
CA ASP A 146 12.82 -27.59 -28.87
C ASP A 146 14.24 -28.14 -28.65
N GLU A 147 14.92 -27.66 -27.61
CA GLU A 147 16.21 -28.20 -27.19
C GLU A 147 15.99 -29.42 -26.28
N LEU A 148 16.44 -30.60 -26.73
CA LEU A 148 16.37 -31.83 -25.95
C LEU A 148 17.38 -31.77 -24.80
N ILE A 149 16.88 -31.48 -23.60
CA ILE A 149 17.70 -31.49 -22.38
C ILE A 149 17.85 -32.93 -21.88
N GLU A 150 19.10 -33.38 -21.68
CA GLU A 150 19.38 -34.70 -21.10
C GLU A 150 18.83 -34.80 -19.66
N ARG A 151 18.33 -35.98 -19.30
CA ARG A 151 17.74 -36.22 -17.98
C ARG A 151 18.83 -36.20 -16.90
N PRO A 152 18.55 -35.63 -15.71
CA PRO A 152 19.48 -35.62 -14.58
C PRO A 152 19.90 -37.02 -14.13
#